data_AF-A0A1C6XQ10-F1
#
_entry.id   AF-A0A1C6XQ10-F1
#
_cell.length_a   1.000
_cell.length_b   1.000
_cell.length_c   1.000
_cell.angle_alpha   90.00
_cell.angle_beta   90.00
_cell.angle_gamma   90.00
#
_symmetry.space_group_name_H-M   'P 1'
#
loop_
_entity.id
_entity.type
_entity.pdbx_description
1 polymer ?
#
loop_
_entity_poly.entity_id
_entity_poly.type
_entity_poly.pdbx_seq_one_letter_code
_entity_poly.pdbx_strand_id
1 'polypeptide(L)'
;MGFIACIVNTFVCLARNQMDFQGQQLAFLIKNIIFTIATIASIGIGYHKQDLALGTYIILAGSALSTILVVPTWPIYNRHPIKWEESPTSKQKKK
;
A
#
# COMPACT_ATOMS: atom_id res chain seq x y z
N MET A 1 8.77 -21.19 13.70
CA MET A 1 9.19 -19.90 14.31
C MET A 1 9.03 -18.67 13.39
N GLY A 2 9.03 -18.79 12.05
CA GLY A 2 8.97 -17.62 11.15
C GLY A 2 7.61 -16.93 10.96
N PHE A 3 6.50 -17.66 11.06
CA PHE A 3 5.16 -17.11 10.77
C PHE A 3 4.66 -16.16 11.87
N ILE A 4 4.89 -16.52 13.13
CA ILE A 4 4.54 -15.68 14.30
C ILE A 4 5.37 -14.38 14.28
N ALA A 5 6.67 -14.46 13.97
CA ALA A 5 7.53 -13.29 13.85
C ALA A 5 7.06 -12.33 12.74
N CYS A 6 6.58 -12.87 11.61
CA CYS A 6 6.03 -12.07 10.51
C CYS A 6 4.76 -11.31 10.93
N ILE A 7 3.85 -11.97 11.67
CA ILE A 7 2.62 -11.36 12.19
C ILE A 7 2.94 -10.27 13.22
N VAL A 8 3.85 -10.54 14.16
CA VAL A 8 4.27 -9.56 15.17
C VAL A 8 4.92 -8.35 14.52
N ASN A 9 5.81 -8.55 13.54
CA ASN A 9 6.43 -7.45 12.80
C ASN A 9 5.40 -6.62 12.01
N THR A 10 4.39 -7.29 11.45
CA THR A 10 3.26 -6.61 10.78
C THR A 10 2.47 -5.74 11.76
N PHE A 11 2.17 -6.25 12.96
CA PHE A 11 1.47 -5.48 13.99
C PHE A 11 2.27 -4.26 14.47
N VAL A 12 3.60 -4.39 14.60
CA VAL A 12 4.48 -3.27 14.96
C VAL A 12 4.53 -2.22 13.84
N CYS A 13 4.60 -2.63 12.57
CA CYS A 13 4.55 -1.69 11.44
C CYS A 13 3.19 -0.98 11.33
N LEU A 14 2.09 -1.69 11.58
CA LEU A 14 0.75 -1.11 11.65
C LEU A 14 0.63 -0.09 12.79
N ALA A 15 1.11 -0.43 13.98
CA ALA A 15 1.07 0.46 15.14
C ALA A 15 1.92 1.73 14.96
N ARG A 16 3.04 1.64 14.23
CA ARG A 16 3.88 2.80 13.92
C ARG A 16 3.24 3.73 12.90
N ASN A 17 2.39 3.23 12.01
CA ASN A 17 1.74 3.98 10.92
C ASN A 17 2.70 4.93 10.17
N GLN A 18 3.95 4.50 10.01
CA GLN A 18 4.98 5.21 9.25
C GLN A 18 5.27 4.38 8.00
N MET A 19 5.30 5.06 6.86
CA MET A 19 5.53 4.45 5.55
C MET A 19 6.67 5.19 4.86
N ASP A 20 7.73 4.46 4.53
CA ASP A 20 8.88 5.03 3.84
C ASP A 20 8.49 5.58 2.46
N PHE A 21 9.24 6.57 1.96
CA PHE A 21 9.00 7.16 0.64
C PHE A 21 8.99 6.12 -0.49
N GLN A 22 9.94 5.19 -0.48
CA GLN A 22 9.99 4.11 -1.47
C GLN A 22 8.80 3.14 -1.30
N GLY A 23 8.35 2.92 -0.07
CA GLY A 23 7.14 2.16 0.23
C GLY A 23 5.90 2.80 -0.36
N GLN A 24 5.76 4.12 -0.23
CA GLN A 24 4.66 4.89 -0.82
C GLN A 24 4.63 4.76 -2.35
N GLN A 25 5.79 4.83 -3.00
CA GLN A 25 5.88 4.64 -4.45
C GLN A 25 5.47 3.22 -4.87
N LEU A 26 5.92 2.20 -4.14
CA LEU A 26 5.54 0.81 -4.38
C LEU A 26 4.03 0.60 -4.20
N ALA A 27 3.45 1.15 -3.14
CA ALA A 27 2.02 1.07 -2.89
C ALA A 27 1.20 1.79 -3.97
N PHE A 28 1.68 2.93 -4.47
CA PHE A 28 1.06 3.61 -5.61
C PHE A 28 1.08 2.76 -6.89
N LEU A 29 2.21 2.08 -7.17
CA LEU A 29 2.36 1.18 -8.30
C LEU A 29 1.38 -0.01 -8.18
N ILE A 30 1.34 -0.67 -7.01
CA ILE A 30 0.44 -1.80 -6.75
C ILE A 30 -1.02 -1.39 -6.93
N LYS A 31 -1.42 -0.24 -6.36
CA LYS A 31 -2.75 0.34 -6.54
C LYS A 31 -3.09 0.47 -8.02
N ASN A 32 -2.21 1.09 -8.80
CA ASN A 32 -2.48 1.33 -10.21
C ASN A 32 -2.60 0.03 -11.01
N ILE A 33 -1.77 -0.97 -10.74
CA ILE A 33 -1.87 -2.28 -11.39
C ILE A 33 -3.24 -2.92 -11.08
N ILE A 34 -3.63 -2.98 -9.80
CA ILE A 34 -4.90 -3.58 -9.37
C ILE A 34 -6.08 -2.86 -10.04
N PHE A 35 -6.12 -1.53 -9.97
CA PHE A 35 -7.21 -0.76 -10.57
C PHE A 35 -7.27 -0.87 -12.10
N THR A 36 -6.11 -0.94 -12.77
CA THR A 36 -6.06 -1.12 -14.23
C THR A 36 -6.66 -2.46 -14.62
N ILE A 37 -6.24 -3.55 -13.96
CA ILE A 37 -6.76 -4.90 -14.22
C ILE A 37 -8.25 -4.97 -13.89
N ALA A 38 -8.67 -4.45 -12.73
CA ALA A 38 -10.07 -4.46 -12.32
C ALA A 38 -10.97 -3.68 -13.30
N THR A 39 -10.48 -2.56 -13.83
CA THR A 39 -11.21 -1.74 -14.81
C THR A 39 -11.37 -2.48 -16.13
N ILE A 40 -10.30 -3.07 -16.66
CA ILE A 40 -10.35 -3.86 -17.91
C ILE A 40 -11.30 -5.05 -17.75
N ALA A 41 -11.20 -5.77 -16.63
CA ALA A 41 -12.07 -6.91 -16.33
C ALA A 41 -13.54 -6.50 -16.19
N SER A 42 -13.82 -5.40 -15.47
CA SER A 42 -15.16 -4.87 -15.31
C SER A 42 -15.80 -4.50 -16.64
N ILE A 43 -15.05 -3.78 -17.50
CA ILE A 43 -15.55 -3.39 -18.83
C ILE A 43 -15.78 -4.64 -19.69
N GLY A 44 -14.81 -5.57 -19.74
CA GLY A 44 -14.92 -6.78 -20.56
C GLY A 44 -16.09 -7.68 -20.15
N ILE A 45 -16.21 -7.98 -18.85
CA ILE A 45 -17.28 -8.86 -18.32
C ILE A 45 -18.62 -8.15 -18.36
N GLY A 46 -18.69 -6.89 -17.93
CA GLY A 46 -19.91 -6.09 -17.93
C GLY A 46 -20.46 -5.91 -19.34
N TYR A 47 -19.60 -5.65 -20.32
CA TYR A 47 -19.99 -5.57 -21.73
C TYR A 47 -20.47 -6.92 -22.27
N HIS A 48 -19.77 -8.02 -21.99
CA HIS A 48 -20.17 -9.34 -22.47
C HIS A 48 -21.52 -9.80 -21.91
N LYS A 49 -21.81 -9.49 -20.64
CA LYS A 49 -23.07 -9.84 -19.98
C LYS A 49 -24.17 -8.79 -20.15
N GLN A 50 -23.86 -7.63 -20.74
CA GLN A 50 -24.76 -6.46 -20.86
C GLN A 50 -25.37 -6.05 -19.50
N ASP A 51 -24.60 -6.23 -18.42
CA ASP A 51 -25.03 -5.96 -17.05
C ASP A 51 -24.01 -5.05 -16.35
N LEU A 52 -24.44 -3.82 -16.08
CA LEU A 52 -23.64 -2.79 -15.42
C LEU A 52 -23.44 -3.08 -13.92
N ALA A 53 -24.36 -3.80 -13.28
CA ALA A 53 -24.25 -4.14 -11.87
C ALA A 53 -23.08 -5.11 -11.65
N LEU A 54 -22.96 -6.13 -12.51
CA LEU A 54 -21.83 -7.08 -12.47
C LEU A 54 -20.46 -6.39 -12.64
N GLY A 55 -20.33 -5.47 -13.60
CA GLY A 55 -19.12 -4.66 -13.75
C GLY A 55 -18.82 -3.84 -12.48
N THR A 56 -19.84 -3.20 -11.92
CA THR A 56 -19.72 -2.41 -10.70
C THR A 56 -19.26 -3.25 -9.50
N TYR A 57 -19.79 -4.48 -9.34
CA TYR A 57 -19.32 -5.41 -8.30
C TYR A 57 -17.85 -5.79 -8.47
N ILE A 58 -17.37 -5.95 -9.71
CA ILE A 58 -15.96 -6.25 -9.99
C ILE A 58 -15.07 -5.07 -9.57
N ILE A 59 -15.45 -3.83 -9.91
CA ILE A 59 -14.70 -2.63 -9.50
C ILE A 59 -14.73 -2.47 -7.98
N LEU A 60 -15.87 -2.70 -7.32
CA LEU A 60 -15.99 -2.67 -5.87
C LEU A 60 -15.09 -3.69 -5.19
N ALA A 61 -15.07 -4.93 -5.71
CA ALA A 61 -14.17 -5.97 -5.22
C ALA A 61 -12.70 -5.59 -5.41
N GLY A 62 -12.33 -5.06 -6.59
CA GLY A 62 -10.98 -4.58 -6.88
C GLY A 62 -10.56 -3.41 -5.96
N SER A 63 -11.48 -2.49 -5.67
CA SER A 63 -11.26 -1.39 -4.75
C SER A 63 -11.03 -1.89 -3.33
N ALA A 64 -11.89 -2.77 -2.81
CA ALA A 64 -11.74 -3.36 -1.48
C ALA A 64 -10.41 -4.10 -1.34
N LEU A 65 -10.02 -4.89 -2.34
CA LEU A 65 -8.72 -5.56 -2.39
C LEU A 65 -7.55 -4.56 -2.39
N SER A 66 -7.64 -3.49 -3.19
CA SER A 66 -6.62 -2.45 -3.21
C SER A 66 -6.51 -1.74 -1.86
N THR A 67 -7.62 -1.47 -1.17
CA THR A 67 -7.61 -0.87 0.17
C THR A 67 -6.85 -1.75 1.16
N ILE A 68 -7.14 -3.06 1.18
CA ILE A 68 -6.46 -4.02 2.05
C ILE A 68 -4.96 -4.09 1.74
N LEU A 69 -4.56 -3.97 0.47
CA LEU A 69 -3.16 -4.09 0.08
C LEU A 69 -2.33 -2.80 0.24
N VAL A 70 -2.97 -1.63 0.16
CA VAL A 70 -2.27 -0.33 0.10
C VAL A 70 -2.38 0.45 1.41
N VAL A 71 -3.52 0.41 2.10
CA VAL A 71 -3.77 1.21 3.31
C VAL A 71 -2.93 0.77 4.51
N PRO A 72 -2.88 -0.51 4.87
CA PRO A 72 -2.01 -0.94 5.96
C PRO A 72 -0.54 -0.78 5.59
N THR A 73 0.26 -0.28 6.54
CA THR A 73 1.71 -0.16 6.45
C THR A 73 2.36 -1.55 6.57
N TRP A 74 2.21 -2.37 5.53
CA TRP A 74 2.83 -3.69 5.47
C TRP A 74 4.35 -3.60 5.66
N PRO A 75 4.98 -4.60 6.30
CA PRO A 75 6.43 -4.60 6.53
C PRO A 75 7.26 -4.53 5.23
N ILE A 76 6.66 -4.87 4.07
CA ILE A 76 7.31 -4.72 2.76
C ILE A 76 7.51 -3.25 2.36
N TYR A 77 6.65 -2.35 2.84
CA TYR A 77 6.71 -0.92 2.53
C TYR A 77 7.67 -0.14 3.43
N ASN A 78 8.16 -0.74 4.53
CA ASN A 78 8.99 -0.07 5.53
C ASN A 78 10.43 -0.63 5.59
N ARG A 79 10.97 -1.00 4.42
CA ARG A 79 12.31 -1.63 4.31
C ARG A 79 13.46 -0.64 4.25
N HIS A 80 13.19 0.65 4.01
CA HIS A 80 14.21 1.64 3.71
C HIS A 80 13.99 2.91 4.53
N PRO A 81 14.26 2.85 5.85
CA PRO A 81 14.06 3.98 6.75
C PRO A 81 14.95 5.14 6.33
N ILE A 82 14.33 6.29 6.09
CA ILE A 82 15.04 7.52 5.73
C ILE A 82 15.80 8.02 6.97
N LYS A 83 17.12 8.03 6.90
CA LYS A 83 17.97 8.65 7.93
C LYS A 83 18.06 10.14 7.63
N TRP A 84 17.35 10.94 8.42
CA TRP A 84 17.45 12.40 8.36
C TRP A 84 18.81 12.85 8.91
N GLU A 85 19.55 13.63 8.14
CA GLU A 85 20.79 14.27 8.60
C GLU A 85 20.43 15.41 9.56
N GLU A 86 21.13 15.50 10.70
CA GLU A 86 20.87 16.55 11.69
C GLU A 86 21.20 17.94 11.13
N SER A 87 20.32 18.91 11.35
CA SER A 87 20.54 20.28 10.89
C SER A 87 21.80 20.89 11.53
N PRO A 88 22.59 21.67 10.77
CA PRO A 88 23.87 22.22 11.25
C PRO A 88 23.71 23.17 12.45
N THR A 89 22.49 23.63 12.75
CA THR A 89 22.15 24.51 13.87
C THR A 89 22.21 23.84 15.24
N SER A 90 22.20 22.50 15.35
CA SER A 90 22.35 21.80 16.63
C SER A 90 23.80 21.76 17.13
N LYS A 91 24.79 21.81 16.22
CA LYS A 91 26.22 21.71 16.55
C LYS A 91 26.80 22.98 17.17
N GLN A 92 26.15 24.14 17.00
CA GLN A 92 26.63 25.42 17.53
C GLN A 92 26.23 25.70 18.99
N LYS A 93 25.28 24.95 19.56
CA LYS A 93 24.83 25.15 20.95
C LYS A 93 25.65 24.37 21.99
N LYS A 94 26.68 23.63 21.54
CA LYS A 94 27.50 22.74 22.37
C LYS A 94 29.00 23.07 22.26
N LYS A 95 29.34 24.34 21.97
CA LYS A 95 30.70 24.85 21.96
C LYS A 95 30.80 26.14 22.76
#